data_AF-A0A8J7T3X3-F1
#
_entry.id   AF-A0A8J7T3X3-F1
#
_cell.length_a   1.000
_cell.length_b   1.000
_cell.length_c   1.000
_cell.angle_alpha   90.00
_cell.angle_beta   90.00
_cell.angle_gamma   90.00
#
_symmetry.space_group_name_H-M   'P 1'
#
loop_
_entity.id
_entity.type
_entity.pdbx_description
1 polymer ?
#
loop_
_entity_poly.entity_id
_entity_poly.type
_entity_poly.pdbx_seq_one_letter_code
_entity_poly.pdbx_strand_id
1 'polypeptide(L)'
;WDETQPLQPWVYAIARHKVVDAYRRRGRAVHLPVEDFAEALAAEQGPDPFEAADAGRLIARLPERDAALLRCLALEARGPDECGTRLGMTPGGLRVALHRALQRLARLRQGDEA
;
A
#
# COMPACT_ATOMS: atom_id res chain seq x y z
N TRP A 1 -34.73 5.59 -38.30
CA TRP A 1 -35.36 5.86 -37.01
C TRP A 1 -36.58 4.98 -36.95
N ASP A 2 -36.64 4.07 -35.97
CA ASP A 2 -37.74 3.11 -35.81
C ASP A 2 -38.50 3.50 -34.54
N GLU A 3 -39.71 4.05 -34.71
CA GLU A 3 -40.54 4.56 -33.63
C GLU A 3 -41.10 3.45 -32.72
N THR A 4 -40.98 2.19 -33.14
CA THR A 4 -41.46 1.04 -32.37
C THR A 4 -40.47 0.57 -31.31
N GLN A 5 -39.23 1.06 -31.36
CA GLN A 5 -38.18 0.68 -30.41
C GLN A 5 -38.13 1.60 -29.19
N PRO A 6 -37.86 1.06 -27.99
CA PRO A 6 -37.73 1.86 -26.79
C PRO A 6 -36.53 2.82 -26.87
N LEU A 7 -36.79 4.13 -26.75
CA LEU A 7 -35.78 5.18 -26.80
C LEU A 7 -34.81 5.14 -25.60
N GLN A 8 -35.30 4.72 -24.43
CA GLN A 8 -34.57 4.82 -23.16
C GLN A 8 -33.21 4.10 -23.17
N PRO A 9 -33.07 2.83 -23.60
CA PRO A 9 -31.78 2.15 -23.71
C PRO A 9 -30.74 2.90 -24.58
N TRP A 10 -31.19 3.50 -25.68
CA TRP A 10 -30.33 4.27 -26.58
C TRP A 10 -29.82 5.55 -25.91
N VAL A 11 -30.68 6.26 -25.18
CA VAL A 11 -30.29 7.46 -24.41
C VAL A 11 -29.30 7.11 -23.30
N TYR A 12 -29.51 6.01 -22.56
CA TYR A 12 -28.55 5.54 -21.56
C TYR A 12 -27.18 5.21 -22.16
N ALA A 13 -27.17 4.59 -23.33
CA ALA A 13 -25.92 4.30 -24.04
C ALA A 13 -25.17 5.58 -24.39
N ILE A 14 -25.86 6.62 -24.89
CA ILE A 14 -25.24 7.92 -25.20
C ILE A 14 -24.71 8.58 -23.93
N ALA A 15 -25.52 8.67 -22.88
CA ALA A 15 -25.14 9.30 -21.61
C ALA A 15 -23.89 8.63 -21.01
N ARG A 16 -23.86 7.29 -20.98
CA ARG A 16 -22.70 6.52 -20.51
C ARG A 16 -21.43 6.86 -21.30
N HIS A 17 -21.51 6.86 -22.63
CA HIS A 17 -20.35 7.19 -23.46
C HIS A 17 -19.88 8.63 -23.25
N LYS A 18 -20.80 9.59 -23.14
CA LYS A 18 -20.47 10.99 -22.86
C LYS A 18 -19.77 11.18 -21.52
N VAL A 19 -20.22 10.48 -20.48
CA VAL A 19 -19.56 10.48 -19.17
C VAL A 19 -18.15 9.90 -19.27
N VAL A 20 -17.99 8.72 -19.88
CA VAL A 20 -16.67 8.08 -20.04
C VAL A 20 -15.72 8.96 -20.84
N ASP A 21 -16.17 9.55 -21.94
CA ASP A 21 -15.35 10.45 -22.76
C ASP A 21 -14.95 11.72 -22.00
N ALA A 22 -15.83 12.27 -21.18
CA ALA A 22 -15.51 13.42 -20.33
C ALA A 22 -14.39 13.07 -19.33
N TYR A 23 -14.48 11.91 -18.67
CA TYR A 23 -13.43 11.44 -17.76
C TYR A 23 -12.11 11.12 -18.48
N ARG A 24 -12.16 10.55 -19.69
CA ARG A 24 -10.95 10.30 -20.51
C ARG A 24 -10.24 11.61 -20.90
N ARG A 25 -11.00 12.63 -21.32
CA ARG A 25 -10.45 13.95 -21.67
C ARG A 25 -9.85 14.67 -20.46
N ARG A 26 -10.44 14.48 -19.28
CA ARG A 26 -9.93 15.05 -18.02
C ARG A 26 -8.58 14.45 -17.60
N GLY A 27 -8.21 13.27 -18.12
CA GLY A 27 -6.96 12.59 -17.78
C GLY A 27 -7.04 11.80 -16.47
N ARG A 28 -5.93 11.16 -16.08
CA ARG A 28 -5.84 10.32 -14.87
C ARG A 28 -5.70 11.11 -13.58
N ALA A 29 -5.17 12.33 -13.66
CA ALA A 29 -4.92 13.19 -12.52
C ALA A 29 -5.95 14.32 -12.48
N VAL A 30 -6.84 14.25 -11.51
CA VAL A 30 -7.74 15.36 -11.20
C VAL A 30 -7.11 16.13 -10.05
N HIS A 31 -6.63 17.34 -10.32
CA HIS A 31 -6.22 18.26 -9.26
C HIS A 31 -7.48 18.89 -8.68
N LEU A 32 -7.94 18.37 -7.54
CA LEU A 32 -8.95 19.04 -6.72
C LEU A 32 -8.19 19.86 -5.67
N PRO A 33 -8.30 21.20 -5.66
CA PRO A 33 -7.80 21.99 -4.55
C PRO A 33 -8.57 21.58 -3.29
N VAL A 34 -7.83 21.11 -2.27
CA VAL A 34 -8.36 20.65 -0.98
C VAL A 34 -7.96 21.59 0.17
N GLU A 35 -7.28 22.69 -0.15
CA GLU A 35 -6.74 23.66 0.80
C GLU A 35 -7.86 24.27 1.66
N ASP A 36 -9.02 24.55 1.06
CA ASP A 36 -10.22 25.07 1.75
C ASP A 36 -10.81 24.08 2.77
N PHE A 37 -10.44 22.80 2.67
CA PHE A 37 -10.91 21.74 3.56
C PHE A 37 -9.84 21.28 4.55
N ALA A 38 -8.65 21.89 4.55
CA ALA A 38 -7.53 21.45 5.39
C ALA A 38 -7.87 21.46 6.89
N GLU A 39 -8.65 22.44 7.36
CA GLU A 39 -9.09 22.52 8.75
C GLU A 39 -10.18 21.50 9.10
N ALA A 40 -11.05 21.16 8.14
CA ALA A 40 -12.17 20.23 8.34
C ALA A 40 -11.79 18.76 8.12
N LEU A 41 -10.77 18.50 7.31
CA LEU A 41 -10.22 17.18 6.97
C LEU A 41 -8.91 16.89 7.71
N ALA A 42 -8.50 17.76 8.63
CA ALA A 42 -7.35 17.50 9.48
C ALA A 42 -7.56 16.18 10.23
N ALA A 43 -6.79 15.16 9.86
CA ALA A 43 -6.71 13.94 10.66
C ALA A 43 -6.09 14.29 12.02
N GLU A 44 -6.54 13.61 13.08
CA GLU A 44 -5.80 13.64 14.34
C GLU A 44 -4.35 13.22 14.09
N GLN A 45 -3.41 13.87 14.77
CA GLN A 45 -1.99 13.50 14.74
C GLN A 45 -1.80 12.16 15.46
N GLY A 46 -2.23 11.08 14.81
CA GLY A 46 -1.98 9.71 15.20
C GLY A 46 -0.84 9.11 14.37
N PRO A 47 -0.42 7.87 14.71
CA PRO A 47 0.42 7.10 13.81
C PRO A 47 -0.24 7.02 12.43
N ASP A 48 0.56 7.14 11.38
CA ASP A 48 0.05 7.08 10.01
C ASP A 48 -0.72 5.75 9.82
N PRO A 49 -2.03 5.77 9.46
CA PRO A 49 -2.82 4.56 9.26
C PRO A 49 -2.21 3.61 8.23
N PHE A 50 -1.35 4.12 7.34
CA PHE A 50 -0.65 3.35 6.32
C PHE A 50 0.73 2.85 6.78
N GLU A 51 1.26 3.28 7.93
CA GLU A 51 2.61 2.95 8.39
C GLU A 51 2.86 1.43 8.44
N ALA A 52 1.91 0.66 8.98
CA ALA A 52 2.01 -0.80 9.04
C ALA A 52 1.91 -1.46 7.65
N ALA A 53 1.05 -0.93 6.78
CA ALA A 53 0.89 -1.43 5.41
C ALA A 53 2.15 -1.14 4.57
N ASP A 54 2.75 0.02 4.75
CA ASP A 54 4.00 0.43 4.10
C ASP A 54 5.19 -0.35 4.63
N ALA A 55 5.26 -0.58 5.95
CA ALA A 55 6.25 -1.49 6.53
C ALA A 55 6.13 -2.91 5.94
N GLY A 56 4.90 -3.44 5.81
CA GLY A 56 4.66 -4.73 5.17
C GLY A 56 5.12 -4.79 3.72
N ARG A 57 4.87 -3.74 2.93
CA ARG A 57 5.32 -3.63 1.53
C ARG A 57 6.84 -3.56 1.41
N LEU A 58 7.50 -2.79 2.28
CA LEU A 58 8.96 -2.68 2.30
C LEU A 58 9.60 -4.01 2.72
N ILE A 59 9.04 -4.69 3.72
CA ILE A 59 9.49 -6.01 4.16
C ILE A 59 9.34 -7.04 3.04
N ALA A 60 8.27 -6.98 2.24
CA ALA A 60 8.05 -7.86 1.10
C ALA A 60 9.08 -7.72 -0.03
N ARG A 61 9.84 -6.61 -0.08
CA ARG A 61 10.94 -6.41 -1.03
C ARG A 61 12.26 -7.03 -0.58
N LEU A 62 12.36 -7.50 0.66
CA LEU A 62 13.55 -8.17 1.16
C LEU A 62 13.64 -9.62 0.67
N PRO A 63 14.84 -10.22 0.69
CA PRO A 63 14.98 -11.66 0.48
C PRO A 63 14.09 -12.45 1.46
N GLU A 64 13.48 -13.55 1.00
CA GLU A 64 12.43 -14.28 1.71
C GLU A 64 12.76 -14.57 3.18
N ARG A 65 14.01 -14.95 3.45
CA ARG A 65 14.49 -15.28 4.81
C ARG A 65 14.51 -14.07 5.76
N ASP A 66 14.88 -12.89 5.25
CA ASP A 66 14.88 -11.65 6.03
C ASP A 66 13.45 -11.14 6.22
N ALA A 67 12.62 -11.26 5.18
CA ALA A 67 11.22 -10.89 5.23
C ALA A 67 10.45 -11.75 6.26
N ALA A 68 10.68 -13.07 6.26
CA ALA A 68 10.05 -13.99 7.21
C ALA A 68 10.49 -13.71 8.66
N LEU A 69 11.76 -13.35 8.87
CA LEU A 69 12.29 -12.97 10.17
C LEU A 69 11.63 -11.69 10.72
N LEU A 70 11.57 -10.64 9.89
CA LEU A 70 10.95 -9.37 10.29
C LEU A 70 9.44 -9.49 10.46
N ARG A 71 8.76 -10.30 9.64
CA ARG A 71 7.33 -10.61 9.84
C ARG A 71 7.09 -11.24 11.21
N CYS A 72 7.84 -12.29 11.55
CA CYS A 72 7.69 -13.00 12.82
C CYS A 72 7.93 -12.11 14.05
N LEU A 73 9.00 -11.31 14.02
CA LEU A 73 9.39 -10.48 15.17
C LEU A 73 8.65 -9.15 15.26
N ALA A 74 8.46 -8.45 14.14
CA ALA A 74 8.00 -7.06 14.14
C ALA A 74 6.51 -6.91 13.81
N LEU A 75 5.96 -7.74 12.90
CA LEU A 75 4.53 -7.66 12.53
C LEU A 75 3.66 -8.60 13.37
N GLU A 76 4.14 -9.81 13.63
CA GLU A 76 3.42 -10.83 14.44
C GLU A 76 3.73 -10.71 15.94
N ALA A 77 4.66 -9.83 16.33
CA ALA A 77 5.10 -9.59 17.71
C ALA A 77 5.48 -10.88 18.49
N ARG A 78 6.07 -11.87 17.81
CA ARG A 78 6.47 -13.14 18.42
C ARG A 78 7.82 -13.05 19.10
N GLY A 79 8.05 -13.92 20.08
CA GLY A 79 9.29 -13.99 20.82
C GLY A 79 10.49 -14.46 19.97
N PRO A 80 11.72 -14.00 20.27
CA PRO A 80 12.93 -14.41 19.55
C PRO A 80 13.17 -15.92 19.51
N ASP A 81 12.88 -16.61 20.61
CA ASP A 81 13.07 -18.07 20.71
C ASP A 81 12.10 -18.80 19.78
N GLU A 82 10.85 -18.35 19.74
CA GLU A 82 9.81 -18.93 18.90
C GLU A 82 10.11 -18.72 17.41
N CYS A 83 10.50 -17.51 17.02
CA CYS A 83 10.94 -17.21 15.66
C CYS A 83 12.21 -17.99 15.29
N GLY A 84 13.13 -18.18 16.24
CA GLY A 84 14.33 -19.00 16.08
C GLY A 84 14.00 -20.45 15.75
N THR A 85 13.09 -21.07 16.52
CA THR A 85 12.61 -22.43 16.25
C THR A 85 11.91 -22.52 14.90
N ARG A 86 10.98 -21.59 14.60
CA ARG A 86 10.21 -21.57 13.36
C ARG A 86 11.09 -21.42 12.11
N LEU A 87 12.19 -20.66 12.22
CA LEU A 87 13.11 -20.37 11.11
C LEU A 87 14.36 -21.27 11.12
N GLY A 88 14.45 -22.23 12.04
CA GLY A 88 15.60 -23.12 12.18
C GLY A 88 16.91 -22.38 12.47
N MET A 89 16.86 -21.30 13.26
CA MET A 89 18.01 -20.47 13.59
C MET A 89 18.42 -20.64 15.04
N THR A 90 19.74 -20.66 15.29
CA THR A 90 20.27 -20.51 16.65
C THR A 90 20.04 -19.09 17.15
N PRO A 91 20.02 -18.83 18.47
CA PRO A 91 19.84 -17.48 19.02
C PRO A 91 20.86 -16.47 18.48
N GLY A 92 22.13 -16.89 18.35
CA GLY A 92 23.18 -16.09 17.74
C GLY A 92 22.96 -15.83 16.25
N GLY A 93 22.56 -16.86 15.50
CA GLY A 93 22.23 -16.73 14.08
C GLY A 93 21.05 -15.80 13.82
N LEU A 94 20.03 -15.87 14.67
CA LEU A 94 18.84 -15.01 14.60
C LEU A 94 19.20 -13.53 14.84
N ARG A 95 20.03 -13.22 15.85
CA ARG A 95 20.49 -11.84 16.10
C ARG A 95 21.26 -11.25 14.92
N VAL A 96 22.18 -12.02 14.35
CA VAL A 96 22.98 -11.58 13.18
C VAL A 96 22.08 -11.40 11.95
N ALA A 97 21.16 -12.32 11.70
CA ALA A 97 20.21 -12.22 10.62
C ALA A 97 19.29 -10.99 10.76
N LEU A 98 18.79 -10.74 11.98
CA LEU A 98 17.94 -9.58 12.27
C LEU A 98 18.65 -8.27 11.99
N HIS A 99 19.89 -8.12 12.49
CA HIS A 99 20.69 -6.93 12.24
C HIS A 99 20.88 -6.69 10.74
N ARG A 100 21.21 -7.74 9.96
CA ARG A 100 21.39 -7.64 8.50
C ARG A 100 20.08 -7.30 7.78
N ALA A 101 18.97 -7.89 8.20
CA ALA A 101 17.64 -7.61 7.65
C ALA A 101 17.23 -6.15 7.87
N LEU A 102 17.44 -5.62 9.08
CA LEU A 102 17.16 -4.21 9.42
C LEU A 102 18.05 -3.25 8.60
N GLN A 103 19.34 -3.54 8.43
CA GLN A 103 20.21 -2.72 7.58
C GLN A 103 19.76 -2.72 6.10
N ARG A 104 19.29 -3.85 5.57
CA ARG A 104 18.75 -3.93 4.21
C ARG A 104 17.44 -3.15 4.08
N LEU A 105 16.55 -3.26 5.07
CA LEU A 105 15.31 -2.50 5.10
C LEU A 105 15.57 -0.99 5.12
N ALA A 106 16.54 -0.53 5.91
CA ALA A 106 16.94 0.87 5.97
C ALA A 106 17.45 1.40 4.61
N ARG A 107 18.25 0.61 3.89
CA ARG A 107 18.72 0.96 2.54
C ARG A 107 17.58 1.02 1.52
N LEU A 108 16.61 0.10 1.60
CA LEU A 108 15.44 0.12 0.73
C LEU A 108 14.60 1.38 0.95
N ARG A 109 14.41 1.79 2.21
CA ARG A 109 13.70 3.03 2.54
C ARG A 109 14.38 4.26 1.96
N GLN A 110 15.71 4.36 2.09
CA GLN A 110 16.49 5.50 1.57
C GLN A 110 16.52 5.57 0.04
N GLY A 111 16.30 4.44 -0.66
CA GLY A 111 16.29 4.37 -2.12
C GLY A 111 14.95 4.68 -2.79
N ASP A 112 13.87 4.83 -2.02
CA ASP A 112 12.52 5.19 -2.49
C ASP A 112 12.18 6.68 -2.22
N GLU A 113 13.10 7.45 -1.60
CA GLU A 113 12.95 8.90 -1.33
C GLU A 113 13.55 9.81 -2.44
N ALA A 114 13.93 9.26 -3.61
CA ALA A 114 14.48 10.00 -4.76
C ALA A 114 13.65 9.81 -6.03
#